data_AF-A0A6I5C9Y5-F1
#
_entry.id   AF-A0A6I5C9Y5-F1
#
_cell.length_a   1.000
_cell.length_b   1.000
_cell.length_c   1.000
_cell.angle_alpha   90.00
_cell.angle_beta   90.00
_cell.angle_gamma   90.00
#
_symmetry.space_group_name_H-M   'P 1'
#
loop_
_entity.id
_entity.type
_entity.pdbx_description
1 polymer ?
#
loop_
_entity_poly.entity_id
_entity_poly.type
_entity_poly.pdbx_seq_one_letter_code
_entity_poly.pdbx_strand_id
1 'polypeptide(L)' 'MRTTVGIIGAGPAGLLLARLLDNAGIGSVVLESRDRAYVEQRQRAG' A
#
# COMPACT_ATOMS: atom_id res chain seq x y z
N MET A 1 0.31 9.66 -13.57
CA MET A 1 -0.80 9.45 -12.61
C MET A 1 -0.72 10.54 -11.56
N ARG A 2 -1.82 11.23 -11.24
CA ARG A 2 -1.87 12.23 -10.15
C ARG A 2 -2.83 11.69 -9.09
N THR A 3 -2.36 11.61 -7.86
CA THR A 3 -3.11 11.18 -6.69
C THR A 3 -2.86 12.16 -5.55
N THR A 4 -3.75 12.23 -4.57
CA THR A 4 -3.58 13.10 -3.41
C THR A 4 -2.53 12.54 -2.46
N VAL A 5 -2.41 11.21 -2.38
CA VAL A 5 -1.45 10.53 -1.48
C VAL A 5 -0.68 9.44 -2.21
N GLY A 6 0.65 9.48 -2.13
CA GLY A 6 1.54 8.39 -2.54
C GLY A 6 2.06 7.63 -1.32
N ILE A 7 1.95 6.31 -1.32
CA ILE A 7 2.38 5.41 -0.25
C ILE A 7 3.54 4.55 -0.76
N ILE A 8 4.66 4.53 -0.04
CA ILE A 8 5.83 3.71 -0.40
C ILE A 8 5.88 2.48 0.51
N GLY A 9 5.84 1.30 -0.10
CA GLY A 9 5.85 -0.01 0.54
C GLY A 9 4.46 -0.66 0.62
N ALA A 10 4.33 -1.86 0.06
CA ALA A 10 3.08 -2.65 0.09
C ALA A 10 3.06 -3.64 1.27
N GLY A 11 3.46 -3.18 2.47
CA GLY A 11 3.36 -3.97 3.70
C GLY A 11 2.01 -3.84 4.40
N PRO A 12 1.79 -4.54 5.54
CA PRO A 12 0.55 -4.47 6.30
C PRO A 12 0.13 -3.03 6.61
N ALA A 13 1.07 -2.21 7.10
CA ALA A 13 0.81 -0.80 7.40
C ALA A 13 0.44 0.03 6.15
N GLY A 14 1.16 -0.15 5.04
CA GLY A 14 0.90 0.59 3.81
C GLY A 14 -0.43 0.23 3.17
N LEU A 15 -0.78 -1.06 3.16
CA LEU A 15 -2.05 -1.56 2.66
C LEU A 15 -3.22 -1.18 3.58
N LEU A 16 -3.02 -1.20 4.90
CA LEU A 16 -4.00 -0.73 5.86
C LEU A 16 -4.29 0.76 5.65
N LEU A 17 -3.24 1.58 5.52
CA LEU A 17 -3.40 3.01 5.24
C LEU A 17 -4.16 3.25 3.93
N ALA A 18 -3.81 2.53 2.86
CA ALA A 18 -4.52 2.64 1.59
C ALA A 18 -6.01 2.33 1.74
N ARG A 19 -6.37 1.32 2.54
CA ARG A 19 -7.77 0.98 2.83
C ARG A 19 -8.49 2.05 3.64
N LEU A 20 -7.82 2.65 4.63
CA LEU A 20 -8.41 3.74 5.44
C LEU A 20 -8.67 4.99 4.60
N LEU A 21 -7.73 5.34 3.70
CA LEU A 21 -7.89 6.47 2.78
C LEU A 21 -9.01 6.23 1.77
N ASP A 22 -9.11 5.01 1.22
CA ASP A 22 -10.21 4.60 0.34
C ASP A 22 -11.57 4.75 1.03
N ASN A 23 -11.70 4.27 2.27
CA ASN A 23 -12.91 4.44 3.08
C ASN A 23 -13.25 5.92 3.36
N ALA A 24 -12.25 6.79 3.40
CA ALA A 24 -12.41 8.23 3.58
C ALA A 24 -12.66 8.99 2.26
N GLY A 25 -12.73 8.30 1.12
CA GLY A 25 -12.91 8.91 -0.21
C GLY A 25 -11.65 9.61 -0.74
N ILE A 26 -10.47 9.30 -0.19
CA ILE A 26 -9.20 9.92 -0.56
C ILE A 26 -8.44 8.99 -1.51
N GLY A 27 -8.25 9.46 -2.74
CA GLY A 27 -7.43 8.74 -3.73
C GLY A 27 -5.98 8.57 -3.26
N SER A 28 -5.48 7.33 -3.33
CA SER A 28 -4.10 6.99 -2.99
C SER A 28 -3.47 6.03 -4.01
N VAL A 29 -2.14 6.05 -4.12
CA VAL A 29 -1.36 5.10 -4.93
C VAL A 29 -0.29 4.47 -4.05
N VAL A 30 -0.21 3.13 -4.06
CA VAL A 30 0.84 2.36 -3.36
C VAL A 30 1.90 1.94 -4.37
N LEU A 31 3.17 2.20 -4.05
CA LEU A 31 4.33 1.77 -4.82
C LEU A 31 5.17 0.79 -4.00
N GLU A 32 5.52 -0.35 -4.59
CA GLU A 32 6.42 -1.33 -3.99
C GLU A 32 7.54 -1.66 -4.98
N SER A 33 8.75 -1.71 -4.44
CA SER A 33 9.98 -1.97 -5.18
C SER A 33 10.13 -3.44 -5.60
N ARG A 34 9.37 -4.31 -4.94
CA ARG A 34 9.38 -5.76 -5.13
C ARG A 34 8.13 -6.19 -5.86
N ASP A 35 8.25 -7.30 -6.57
CA ASP A 35 7.10 -7.90 -7.23
C ASP A 35 6.09 -8.45 -6.20
N ARG A 36 4.90 -8.74 -6.69
CA ARG A 36 3.81 -9.25 -5.86
C ARG A 36 4.15 -10.58 -5.20
N ALA A 37 4.84 -11.47 -5.92
CA ALA A 37 5.24 -12.79 -5.40
C ALA A 37 6.15 -12.67 -4.17
N TYR A 38 7.15 -11.78 -4.21
CA TYR A 38 8.02 -11.50 -3.08
C TYR A 38 7.24 -10.94 -1.89
N VAL A 39 6.28 -10.04 -2.15
CA VAL A 39 5.47 -9.41 -1.09
C VAL A 39 4.56 -10.42 -0.40
N GLU A 40 3.92 -11.30 -1.16
CA GLU A 40 2.98 -12.31 -0.65
C GLU A 40 3.66 -13.44 0.11
N GLN A 41 4.88 -13.83 -0.29
CA GLN A 41 5.61 -14.93 0.35
C GLN A 41 6.29 -14.54 1.66
N ARG A 42 6.55 -13.25 1.87
CA ARG A 42 7.23 -12.79 3.08
C ARG A 42 6.23 -12.67 4.23
N GLN A 43 6.54 -13.33 5.35
CA GLN A 43 5.92 -13.03 6.64
C GLN A 43 6.21 -11.56 6.98
N ARG A 44 5.19 -10.70 6.89
CA ARG A 44 5.30 -9.31 7.34
C ARG A 44 4.75 -9.27 8.76
N ALA A 45 5.66 -9.24 9.74
CA ALA A 45 5.30 -9.02 11.13
C ALA A 45 4.42 -7.76 11.23
N GLY A 46 3.21 -7.97 11.71
CA GLY A 46 2.16 -6.99 11.96
C GLY A 46 1.25 -7.57 13.03
#